data_AF-A0A2E2HLM0-F1
#
_entry.id   AF-A0A2E2HLM0-F1
#
_cell.length_a   1.000
_cell.length_b   1.000
_cell.length_c   1.000
_cell.angle_alpha   90.00
_cell.angle_beta   90.00
_cell.angle_gamma   90.00
#
_symmetry.space_group_name_H-M   'P 1'
#
loop_
_entity.id
_entity.type
_entity.pdbx_description
1 polymer ?
#
loop_
_entity_poly.entity_id
_entity_poly.type
_entity_poly.pdbx_seq_one_letter_code
_entity_poly.pdbx_strand_id
1 'polypeptide(L)'
;MAKPFLTAAWRDLVLLNWRVDESLLNSYLPTGVELDKWDGDCWASLVGFRFLDMSVKGLPALGYRNFPEINLRFYVKREIQGELRRGVVFVQELTPHKLVKWVARSVYNEPYE
;
A
#
# COMPACT_ATOMS: atom_id res chain seq x y z
N MET A 1 -8.82 -5.80 26.23
CA MET A 1 -8.71 -5.15 24.90
C MET A 1 -7.57 -5.79 24.14
N ALA A 2 -7.79 -6.20 22.89
CA ALA A 2 -6.72 -6.74 22.05
C ALA A 2 -5.65 -5.66 21.84
N LYS A 3 -4.37 -6.00 22.04
CA LYS A 3 -3.28 -5.07 21.76
C LYS A 3 -3.11 -4.95 20.24
N PRO A 4 -2.98 -3.73 19.68
CA PRO A 4 -2.72 -3.55 18.27
C PRO A 4 -1.41 -4.26 17.88
N PHE A 5 -1.44 -4.97 16.74
CA PHE A 5 -0.25 -5.67 16.23
C PHE A 5 0.84 -4.68 15.79
N LEU A 6 0.45 -3.61 15.09
CA LEU A 6 1.34 -2.56 14.61
C LEU A 6 0.70 -1.19 14.89
N THR A 7 1.48 -0.27 15.44
CA THR A 7 1.09 1.12 15.65
C THR A 7 2.18 2.03 15.08
N ALA A 8 1.77 3.04 14.32
CA ALA A 8 2.66 4.09 13.85
C ALA A 8 1.85 5.36 13.56
N ALA A 9 2.52 6.51 13.55
CA ALA A 9 1.97 7.78 13.09
C ALA A 9 2.44 8.07 11.66
N TRP A 10 1.51 8.48 10.81
CA TRP A 10 1.83 8.98 9.46
C TRP A 10 1.88 10.51 9.50
N ARG A 11 2.99 11.08 9.05
CA ARG A 11 3.18 12.54 8.94
C ARG A 11 3.73 12.93 7.58
N ASP A 12 3.58 14.20 7.24
CA ASP A 12 4.14 14.81 6.02
C ASP A 12 3.70 14.05 4.75
N LEU A 13 2.39 13.94 4.55
CA LEU A 13 1.79 13.18 3.45
C LEU A 13 1.82 13.98 2.13
N VAL A 14 2.20 13.32 1.05
CA VAL A 14 2.13 13.80 -0.32
C VAL A 14 1.35 12.78 -1.15
N LEU A 15 0.34 13.25 -1.88
CA LEU A 15 -0.48 12.42 -2.75
C LEU A 15 -0.41 13.00 -4.16
N LEU A 16 0.10 12.21 -5.10
CA LEU A 16 0.10 12.54 -6.53
C LEU A 16 -0.79 11.52 -7.22
N ASN A 17 -1.83 11.98 -7.91
CA ASN A 17 -2.79 11.11 -8.60
C ASN A 17 -2.83 11.48 -10.07
N TRP A 18 -2.80 10.49 -10.95
CA TRP A 18 -2.93 10.70 -12.39
C TRP A 18 -3.72 9.58 -13.05
N ARG A 19 -4.30 9.92 -14.21
CA ARG A 19 -4.96 8.95 -15.08
C ARG A 19 -3.93 8.03 -15.72
N VAL A 20 -4.24 6.76 -15.82
CA VAL A 20 -3.36 5.75 -16.38
C VAL A 20 -4.14 4.85 -17.34
N ASP A 21 -3.46 4.40 -18.40
CA ASP A 21 -4.03 3.46 -19.34
C ASP A 21 -4.27 2.11 -18.67
N GLU A 22 -5.45 1.53 -18.87
CA GLU A 22 -5.85 0.24 -18.32
C GLU A 22 -4.90 -0.89 -18.73
N SER A 23 -4.34 -0.84 -19.94
CA SER A 23 -3.39 -1.83 -20.44
C SER A 23 -2.11 -1.91 -19.59
N LEU A 24 -1.70 -0.81 -18.94
CA LEU A 24 -0.53 -0.78 -18.06
C LEU A 24 -0.80 -1.43 -16.70
N LEU A 25 -2.06 -1.51 -16.27
CA LEU A 25 -2.44 -2.06 -14.98
C LEU A 25 -2.76 -3.56 -15.03
N ASN A 26 -3.19 -4.06 -16.19
CA ASN A 26 -3.64 -5.44 -16.36
C ASN A 26 -2.61 -6.49 -15.93
N SER A 27 -1.31 -6.24 -16.15
CA SER A 27 -0.24 -7.15 -15.74
C SER A 27 -0.06 -7.26 -14.22
N TYR A 28 -0.57 -6.28 -13.47
CA TYR A 28 -0.47 -6.21 -12.01
C TYR A 28 -1.80 -6.56 -11.31
N LEU A 29 -2.87 -6.80 -12.07
CA LEU A 29 -4.20 -7.02 -11.52
C LEU A 29 -4.32 -8.43 -10.90
N PRO A 30 -4.58 -8.55 -9.58
CA PRO A 30 -4.75 -9.85 -8.94
C PRO A 30 -6.01 -10.58 -9.44
N THR A 31 -5.98 -11.91 -9.36
CA THR A 31 -7.13 -12.74 -9.74
C THR A 31 -8.36 -12.43 -8.86
N GLY A 32 -9.50 -12.20 -9.51
CA GLY A 32 -10.78 -12.02 -8.83
C GLY A 32 -11.05 -10.60 -8.34
N VAL A 33 -10.27 -9.62 -8.77
CA VAL A 33 -10.59 -8.20 -8.64
C VAL A 33 -10.67 -7.54 -10.02
N GLU A 34 -11.38 -6.43 -10.10
CA GLU A 34 -11.54 -5.61 -11.30
C GLU A 34 -10.95 -4.23 -11.07
N LEU A 35 -10.55 -3.53 -12.13
CA LEU A 35 -10.10 -2.13 -12.02
C LEU A 35 -11.25 -1.24 -11.58
N ASP A 36 -11.00 -0.40 -10.58
CA ASP A 36 -11.96 0.62 -10.16
C ASP A 36 -11.75 1.88 -10.98
N LYS A 37 -12.76 2.22 -11.80
CA LYS A 37 -12.73 3.37 -12.70
C LYS A 37 -13.46 4.53 -12.06
N TRP A 38 -12.84 5.70 -12.09
CA TRP A 38 -13.44 6.96 -11.66
C TRP A 38 -13.57 7.88 -12.87
N ASP A 39 -14.81 8.29 -13.18
CA ASP A 39 -15.14 9.08 -14.37
C ASP A 39 -14.71 8.41 -15.70
N GLY A 40 -14.84 7.08 -15.76
CA GLY A 40 -14.45 6.29 -16.93
C GLY A 40 -12.95 5.95 -17.02
N ASP A 41 -12.11 6.61 -16.24
CA ASP A 41 -10.65 6.45 -16.26
C ASP A 41 -10.12 5.59 -15.10
N CYS A 42 -9.01 4.89 -15.34
CA CYS A 42 -8.22 4.28 -14.28
C CYS A 42 -7.27 5.31 -13.67
N TRP A 43 -7.02 5.19 -12.36
CA TRP A 43 -6.15 6.11 -11.64
C TRP A 43 -5.04 5.36 -10.92
N ALA A 44 -3.85 5.96 -10.94
CA ALA A 44 -2.72 5.56 -10.11
C ALA A 44 -2.37 6.69 -9.14
N SER A 45 -1.85 6.30 -7.97
CA SER A 45 -1.42 7.20 -6.92
C SER A 45 0.00 6.89 -6.50
N LEU A 46 0.82 7.93 -6.39
CA LEU A 46 2.05 7.91 -5.61
C LEU A 46 1.76 8.57 -4.27
N VAL A 47 1.86 7.80 -3.19
CA VAL A 47 1.63 8.28 -1.83
C VAL A 47 2.94 8.24 -1.07
N GLY A 48 3.52 9.41 -0.83
CA GLY A 48 4.70 9.57 0.02
C GLY A 48 4.30 10.00 1.41
N PHE A 49 4.88 9.40 2.44
CA PHE A 49 4.62 9.78 3.82
C PHE A 49 5.76 9.34 4.74
N ARG A 50 5.82 9.92 5.93
CA ARG A 50 6.78 9.55 6.97
C ARG A 50 6.10 8.68 8.01
N PHE A 51 6.54 7.44 8.13
CA PHE A 51 6.27 6.59 9.29
C PHE A 51 7.05 7.13 10.49
N LEU A 52 6.37 7.31 11.62
CA LEU A 52 6.95 7.70 12.90
C LEU A 52 6.46 6.78 14.02
N ASP A 53 7.32 6.59 15.02
CA ASP A 53 7.01 5.87 16.26
C ASP A 53 6.47 4.46 16.05
N MET A 54 7.01 3.76 15.05
CA MET A 54 6.57 2.39 14.76
C MET A 54 6.85 1.47 15.95
N SER A 55 5.81 0.74 16.36
CA SER A 55 5.84 -0.25 17.43
C SER A 55 5.09 -1.51 16.99
N VAL A 56 5.71 -2.67 17.21
CA VAL A 56 5.14 -3.98 16.89
C VAL A 56 4.86 -4.71 18.19
N LYS A 57 3.61 -5.14 18.39
CA LYS A 57 3.12 -5.75 19.64
C LYS A 57 3.44 -4.93 20.90
N GLY A 58 3.56 -3.60 20.76
CA GLY A 58 3.86 -2.67 21.85
C GLY A 58 5.36 -2.47 22.14
N LEU A 59 6.26 -3.09 21.36
CA LEU A 59 7.70 -2.88 21.46
C LEU A 59 8.15 -1.93 20.34
N PRO A 60 8.92 -0.86 20.66
CA PRO A 60 9.49 0.01 19.65
C PRO A 60 10.34 -0.75 18.64
N ALA A 61 10.15 -0.46 17.37
CA ALA A 61 10.97 -0.96 16.28
C ALA A 61 12.43 -0.50 16.45
N LEU A 62 13.36 -1.43 16.67
CA LEU A 62 14.79 -1.13 16.87
C LEU A 62 15.47 -0.83 15.53
N GLY A 63 15.79 0.43 15.27
CA GLY A 63 16.57 0.88 14.11
C GLY A 63 15.76 1.25 12.85
N TYR A 64 14.44 1.13 12.89
CA TYR A 64 13.53 1.45 11.77
C TYR A 64 12.20 2.03 12.28
N ARG A 65 12.25 2.76 13.40
CA ARG A 65 11.09 3.39 14.04
C ARG A 65 10.50 4.54 13.23
N ASN A 66 11.37 5.28 12.52
CA ASN A 66 11.02 6.45 11.73
C ASN A 66 11.66 6.33 10.35
N PHE A 67 10.85 6.37 9.28
CA PHE A 67 11.36 6.31 7.91
C PHE A 67 10.35 6.90 6.91
N PRO A 68 10.82 7.44 5.77
CA PRO A 68 9.94 7.76 4.65
C PRO A 68 9.53 6.50 3.90
N GLU A 69 8.28 6.47 3.44
CA GLU A 69 7.74 5.43 2.58
C GLU A 69 7.02 6.07 1.39
N ILE A 70 7.15 5.46 0.21
CA ILE A 70 6.47 5.89 -1.00
C ILE A 70 5.78 4.68 -1.62
N ASN A 71 4.47 4.77 -1.81
CA ASN A 71 3.65 3.67 -2.31
C ASN A 71 3.07 4.06 -3.67
N LEU A 72 3.46 3.32 -4.71
CA LEU A 72 2.85 3.39 -6.02
C LEU A 72 1.73 2.35 -6.08
N ARG A 73 0.49 2.82 -6.26
CA ARG A 73 -0.69 1.98 -6.20
C ARG A 73 -1.75 2.38 -7.21
N PHE A 74 -2.64 1.46 -7.53
CA PHE A 74 -3.85 1.72 -8.31
C PHE A 74 -5.08 1.13 -7.63
N TYR A 75 -6.26 1.49 -8.12
CA TYR A 75 -7.54 1.18 -7.46
C TYR A 75 -8.23 -0.02 -8.08
N VAL A 76 -8.76 -0.87 -7.21
CA VAL A 76 -9.49 -2.08 -7.61
C VAL A 76 -10.78 -2.22 -6.81
N LYS A 77 -11.70 -2.99 -7.35
CA LYS A 77 -12.96 -3.36 -6.70
C LYS A 77 -13.23 -4.84 -6.87
N ARG A 78 -14.01 -5.39 -5.95
CA ARG A 78 -14.48 -6.77 -5.99
C ARG A 78 -15.85 -6.87 -5.39
N GLU A 79 -16.74 -7.59 -6.05
CA GLU A 79 -18.03 -7.95 -5.49
C GLU A 79 -17.92 -9.28 -4.73
N ILE A 80 -18.36 -9.30 -3.48
CA ILE A 80 -18.43 -10.51 -2.64
C ILE A 80 -19.81 -10.54 -1.99
N GLN A 81 -20.60 -11.58 -2.27
CA GLN A 81 -21.93 -11.77 -1.67
C GLN A 81 -22.86 -10.55 -1.89
N GLY A 82 -22.78 -9.89 -3.05
CA GLY A 82 -23.57 -8.69 -3.36
C GLY A 82 -23.04 -7.40 -2.75
N GLU A 83 -21.91 -7.44 -2.03
CA GLU A 83 -21.25 -6.27 -1.45
C GLU A 83 -20.05 -5.86 -2.33
N LEU A 84 -20.06 -4.60 -2.79
CA LEU A 84 -18.93 -4.02 -3.51
C LEU A 84 -17.85 -3.56 -2.54
N ARG A 85 -16.70 -4.21 -2.57
CA ARG A 85 -15.51 -3.85 -1.77
C ARG A 85 -14.48 -3.16 -2.65
N ARG A 86 -13.96 -2.03 -2.18
CA ARG A 86 -12.90 -1.28 -2.85
C ARG A 86 -11.57 -1.51 -2.16
N GLY A 87 -10.51 -1.51 -2.94
CA GLY A 87 -9.16 -1.72 -2.47
C GLY A 87 -8.14 -1.01 -3.35
N VAL A 88 -6.89 -1.21 -3.00
CA VAL A 88 -5.74 -0.75 -3.78
C VAL A 88 -4.82 -1.93 -4.00
N VAL A 89 -4.12 -1.90 -5.14
CA VAL A 89 -3.02 -2.81 -5.43
C VAL A 89 -1.74 -2.00 -5.42
N PHE A 90 -0.76 -2.45 -4.65
CA PHE A 90 0.57 -1.85 -4.62
C PHE A 90 1.40 -2.43 -5.76
N VAL A 91 1.82 -1.55 -6.68
CA VAL A 91 2.75 -1.90 -7.77
C VAL A 91 4.16 -1.95 -7.23
N GLN A 92 4.50 -0.98 -6.39
CA GLN A 92 5.82 -0.86 -5.77
C GLN A 92 5.71 -0.07 -4.48
N GLU A 93 6.51 -0.47 -3.49
CA GLU A 93 6.64 0.23 -2.22
C GLU A 93 8.13 0.49 -1.95
N LEU A 94 8.48 1.77 -1.86
CA LEU A 94 9.85 2.26 -1.75
C LEU A 94 10.10 2.74 -0.33
N THR A 95 11.02 2.06 0.36
CA THR A 95 11.49 2.42 1.69
C THR A 95 13.02 2.35 1.75
N PRO A 96 13.70 3.29 2.44
CA PRO A 96 15.15 3.27 2.53
C PRO A 96 15.70 2.10 3.36
N HIS A 97 14.86 1.44 4.19
CA HIS A 97 15.31 0.35 5.06
C HIS A 97 15.08 -1.04 4.44
N LYS A 98 16.19 -1.72 4.11
CA LYS A 98 16.22 -3.10 3.57
C LYS A 98 15.50 -4.15 4.43
N LEU A 99 15.32 -3.90 5.73
CA LEU A 99 14.66 -4.83 6.66
C LEU A 99 13.12 -4.82 6.50
N VAL A 100 12.52 -3.67 6.16
CA VAL A 100 11.08 -3.57 5.86
C VAL A 100 10.77 -4.34 4.58
N LYS A 101 11.65 -4.24 3.57
CA LYS A 101 11.58 -5.04 2.33
C LYS A 101 11.59 -6.55 2.60
N TRP A 102 12.34 -7.00 3.61
CA TRP A 102 12.41 -8.41 3.99
C TRP A 102 11.12 -8.89 4.67
N VAL A 103 10.54 -8.09 5.59
CA VAL A 103 9.29 -8.43 6.29
C VAL A 103 8.09 -8.41 5.33
N ALA A 104 7.99 -7.42 4.44
CA ALA A 104 6.90 -7.33 3.47
C ALA A 104 6.92 -8.50 2.46
N ARG A 105 8.10 -8.86 1.95
CA ARG A 105 8.27 -10.07 1.10
C ARG A 105 7.93 -11.38 1.82
N SER A 106 8.18 -11.45 3.14
CA SER A 106 8.01 -12.69 3.91
C SER A 106 6.60 -12.87 4.47
N VAL A 107 5.82 -11.79 4.65
CA VAL A 107 4.52 -11.82 5.34
C VAL A 107 3.34 -11.44 4.43
N TYR A 108 3.54 -10.54 3.45
CA TYR A 108 2.43 -9.93 2.69
C TYR A 108 2.43 -10.27 1.19
N ASN A 109 3.45 -10.98 0.67
CA ASN A 109 3.58 -11.36 -0.74
C ASN A 109 3.48 -10.17 -1.72
N GLU A 110 3.91 -8.99 -1.29
CA GLU A 110 3.94 -7.77 -2.10
C GLU A 110 5.33 -7.57 -2.73
N PRO A 111 5.41 -7.15 -4.01
CA PRO A 111 6.69 -6.96 -4.71
C PRO A 111 7.34 -5.65 -4.27
N TYR A 112 8.10 -5.69 -3.17
CA TYR A 112 8.96 -4.59 -2.74
C TYR A 112 10.33 -4.65 -3.43
N GLU A 113 10.79 -3.52 -3.95
CA GLU A 113 12.17 -3.31 -4.44
C GLU A 113 12.99 -2.42 -3.53
#